data_AF-A0A453BVX4-F1
#
_entry.id   AF-A0A453BVX4-F1
#
_cell.length_a   1.000
_cell.length_b   1.000
_cell.length_c   1.000
_cell.angle_alpha   90.00
_cell.angle_beta   90.00
_cell.angle_gamma   90.00
#
_symmetry.space_group_name_H-M   'P 1'
#
loop_
_entity.id
_entity.type
_entity.pdbx_description
1 polymer ?
#
loop_
_entity_poly.entity_id
_entity_poly.type
_entity_poly.pdbx_seq_one_letter_code
_entity_poly.pdbx_strand_id
1 'polypeptide(L)'
;MRGKKGLLAEVKDLAISMRQALTEMTDEYYVANAMAKIPQAPSSDLVFIPLQAYLKVLKLIERVQHGKKEIGYEPKSNGNIDYHNLANGTPAEVRNLFTLVVFDTIYPPNLEKEDDSSRR
;
A
#
# COMPACT_ATOMS: atom_id res chain seq x y z
N MET A 1 -23.36 -9.69 0.22
CA MET A 1 -22.00 -10.20 0.54
C MET A 1 -21.12 -10.11 -0.71
N ARG A 2 -19.99 -9.40 -0.63
CA ARG A 2 -19.05 -9.25 -1.75
C ARG A 2 -18.26 -10.56 -1.96
N GLY A 3 -18.22 -11.08 -3.19
CA GLY A 3 -17.54 -12.35 -3.49
C GLY A 3 -16.02 -12.19 -3.66
N LYS A 4 -15.24 -13.23 -3.29
CA LYS A 4 -13.77 -13.27 -3.40
C LYS A 4 -13.22 -12.88 -4.79
N LYS A 5 -13.97 -13.16 -5.87
CA LYS A 5 -13.60 -12.82 -7.25
C LYS A 5 -13.62 -11.32 -7.52
N GLY A 6 -14.59 -10.60 -6.96
CA GLY A 6 -14.70 -9.14 -7.09
C GLY A 6 -13.57 -8.41 -6.35
N LEU A 7 -13.27 -8.85 -5.13
CA LEU A 7 -12.14 -8.32 -4.35
C LEU A 7 -10.79 -8.51 -5.07
N LEU A 8 -10.56 -9.67 -5.68
CA LEU A 8 -9.33 -9.92 -6.43
C LEU A 8 -9.18 -9.02 -7.66
N ALA A 9 -10.29 -8.73 -8.36
CA ALA A 9 -10.29 -7.83 -9.51
C ALA A 9 -9.92 -6.40 -9.08
N GLU A 10 -10.59 -5.89 -8.05
CA GLU A 10 -10.30 -4.55 -7.51
C GLU A 10 -8.84 -4.40 -7.05
N VAL A 11 -8.29 -5.41 -6.38
CA VAL A 11 -6.89 -5.41 -5.96
C VAL A 11 -5.92 -5.41 -7.16
N LYS A 12 -6.28 -6.08 -8.26
CA LYS A 12 -5.50 -6.03 -9.50
C LYS A 12 -5.59 -4.66 -10.18
N ASP A 13 -6.77 -4.06 -10.22
CA ASP A 13 -6.98 -2.72 -10.80
C ASP A 13 -6.22 -1.65 -10.01
N LEU A 14 -6.21 -1.76 -8.67
CA LEU A 14 -5.40 -0.92 -7.80
C LEU A 14 -3.90 -1.10 -8.10
N ALA A 15 -3.44 -2.34 -8.25
CA ALA A 15 -2.06 -2.65 -8.61
C ALA A 15 -1.64 -2.05 -9.97
N ILE A 16 -2.54 -2.06 -10.97
CA ILE A 16 -2.31 -1.43 -12.28
C ILE A 16 -2.20 0.08 -12.11
N SER A 17 -3.14 0.69 -11.37
CA SER A 17 -3.18 2.13 -11.13
C SER A 17 -1.92 2.62 -10.39
N MET A 18 -1.47 1.89 -9.37
CA MET A 18 -0.23 2.19 -8.65
C MET A 18 0.99 2.12 -9.58
N ARG A 19 1.08 1.09 -10.43
CA ARG A 19 2.19 0.95 -11.39
C ARG A 19 2.21 2.11 -12.38
N GLN A 20 1.04 2.53 -12.88
CA GLN A 20 0.91 3.65 -13.79
C GLN A 20 1.37 4.95 -13.12
N ALA A 21 0.81 5.28 -11.94
CA ALA A 21 1.18 6.49 -11.20
C ALA A 21 2.68 6.54 -10.89
N LEU A 22 3.27 5.41 -10.47
CA LEU A 22 4.69 5.32 -10.19
C LEU A 22 5.55 5.53 -11.44
N THR A 23 5.11 5.01 -12.59
CA THR A 23 5.81 5.23 -13.87
C THR A 23 5.78 6.72 -14.24
N GLU A 24 4.62 7.36 -14.13
CA GLU A 24 4.46 8.80 -14.39
C GLU A 24 5.31 9.65 -13.44
N MET A 25 5.44 9.27 -12.17
CA MET A 25 6.25 9.97 -11.16
C MET A 25 7.77 9.73 -11.30
N THR A 26 8.19 8.82 -12.18
CA THR A 26 9.60 8.60 -12.54
C THR A 26 9.97 9.15 -13.91
N ASP A 27 8.98 9.59 -14.70
CA ASP A 27 9.18 10.06 -16.07
C ASP A 27 9.22 11.60 -16.11
N GLU A 28 10.30 12.14 -16.67
CA GLU A 28 10.56 13.57 -16.75
C GLU A 28 9.45 14.34 -17.47
N TYR A 29 8.90 13.80 -18.55
CA TYR A 29 7.85 14.46 -19.32
C TYR A 29 6.56 14.59 -18.49
N TYR A 30 6.17 13.50 -17.82
CA TYR A 30 4.94 13.50 -17.01
C TYR A 30 5.08 14.40 -15.78
N VAL A 31 6.21 14.36 -15.10
CA VAL A 31 6.48 15.24 -13.95
C VAL A 31 6.51 16.71 -14.39
N ALA A 32 7.23 17.05 -15.47
CA ALA A 32 7.29 18.42 -15.98
C ALA A 32 5.90 18.96 -16.37
N ASN A 33 5.08 18.14 -17.03
CA ASN A 33 3.71 18.53 -17.41
C ASN A 33 2.79 18.70 -16.20
N ALA A 34 2.95 17.89 -15.15
CA ALA A 34 2.20 18.05 -13.90
C ALA A 34 2.62 19.34 -13.17
N MET A 35 3.92 19.62 -13.11
CA MET A 35 4.49 20.79 -12.44
C MET A 35 4.14 22.10 -13.16
N ALA A 36 4.09 22.10 -14.49
CA ALA A 36 3.66 23.27 -15.27
C ALA A 36 2.23 23.75 -14.94
N LYS A 37 1.37 22.86 -14.41
CA LYS A 37 0.00 23.19 -13.97
C LYS A 37 -0.05 23.83 -12.59
N ILE A 38 1.08 23.89 -11.88
CA ILE A 38 1.19 24.42 -10.52
C ILE A 38 2.21 25.58 -10.55
N PRO A 39 1.76 26.83 -10.78
CA PRO A 39 2.65 27.97 -10.99
C PRO A 39 3.63 28.25 -9.84
N GLN A 40 3.29 27.82 -8.62
CA GLN A 40 4.10 27.96 -7.42
C GLN A 40 4.97 26.73 -7.10
N ALA A 41 4.98 25.73 -7.97
CA ALA A 41 5.72 24.52 -7.70
C ALA A 41 7.23 24.76 -7.83
N PRO A 42 8.04 24.29 -6.86
CA PRO A 42 9.48 24.46 -6.92
C PRO A 42 10.05 23.67 -8.10
N SER A 43 10.95 24.30 -8.87
CA SER A 43 11.78 23.62 -9.85
C SER A 43 12.85 22.80 -9.12
N SER A 44 12.53 21.57 -8.74
CA SER A 44 13.40 20.71 -7.95
C SER A 44 13.33 19.27 -8.43
N ASP A 45 14.45 18.56 -8.47
CA ASP A 45 14.49 17.13 -8.75
C ASP A 45 13.84 16.28 -7.64
N LEU A 46 13.46 16.90 -6.51
CA LEU A 46 12.79 16.25 -5.40
C LEU A 46 11.35 15.81 -5.71
N VAL A 47 10.75 16.24 -6.82
CA VAL A 47 9.45 15.73 -7.27
C VAL A 47 9.53 14.36 -7.95
N PHE A 48 10.74 13.90 -8.31
CA PHE A 48 10.92 12.56 -8.84
C PHE A 48 10.91 11.52 -7.73
N ILE A 49 10.14 10.46 -7.91
CA ILE A 49 10.31 9.27 -7.07
C ILE A 49 11.67 8.66 -7.41
N PRO A 50 12.54 8.40 -6.41
CA PRO A 50 13.78 7.70 -6.66
C PRO A 50 13.52 6.32 -7.29
N LEU A 51 14.28 5.96 -8.33
CA LEU A 51 14.14 4.67 -9.02
C LEU A 51 14.13 3.47 -8.04
N GLN A 52 14.91 3.55 -6.97
CA GLN A 52 14.94 2.51 -5.94
C GLN A 52 13.58 2.33 -5.24
N ALA A 53 12.85 3.41 -4.96
CA ALA A 53 11.51 3.36 -4.38
C ALA A 53 10.52 2.76 -5.38
N TYR A 54 10.58 3.17 -6.65
CA TYR A 54 9.80 2.57 -7.74
C TYR A 54 9.98 1.04 -7.81
N LEU A 55 11.23 0.57 -7.84
CA LEU A 55 11.54 -0.86 -7.92
C LEU A 55 11.07 -1.65 -6.68
N LYS A 56 11.12 -1.05 -5.48
CA LYS A 56 10.60 -1.68 -4.26
C LYS A 56 9.08 -1.89 -4.34
N VAL A 57 8.33 -0.90 -4.84
CA VAL A 57 6.88 -1.01 -4.96
C VAL A 57 6.47 -1.97 -6.09
N LEU A 58 7.18 -1.99 -7.23
CA LEU A 58 6.94 -2.98 -8.28
C LEU A 58 7.07 -4.42 -7.75
N LYS A 59 8.13 -4.72 -6.98
CA LYS A 59 8.33 -6.05 -6.37
C LYS A 59 7.21 -6.44 -5.42
N LEU A 60 6.57 -5.48 -4.75
CA LEU A 60 5.40 -5.73 -3.91
C LEU A 60 4.18 -6.08 -4.78
N ILE A 61 3.94 -5.28 -5.82
CA ILE A 61 2.78 -5.42 -6.73
C ILE A 61 2.84 -6.73 -7.54
N GLU A 62 4.00 -7.12 -8.05
CA GLU A 62 4.14 -8.36 -8.84
C GLU A 62 3.67 -9.61 -8.08
N ARG A 63 3.87 -9.63 -6.75
CA ARG A 63 3.44 -10.75 -5.90
C ARG A 63 1.92 -10.83 -5.77
N VAL A 64 1.25 -9.69 -5.78
CA VAL A 64 -0.22 -9.59 -5.79
C VAL A 64 -0.79 -10.11 -7.12
N GLN A 65 -0.14 -9.78 -8.24
CA GLN A 65 -0.62 -10.17 -9.58
C GLN A 65 -0.51 -11.69 -9.85
N HIS A 66 0.56 -12.33 -9.35
CA HIS A 66 0.84 -13.75 -9.62
C HIS A 66 0.31 -14.71 -8.54
N GLY A 67 -0.24 -14.22 -7.42
CA GLY A 67 -0.82 -15.04 -6.36
C GLY A 67 0.16 -16.01 -5.67
N LYS A 68 1.47 -15.88 -5.91
CA LYS A 68 2.48 -16.73 -5.27
C LYS A 68 2.61 -16.34 -3.80
N LYS A 69 2.20 -17.24 -2.90
CA LYS A 69 2.55 -17.12 -1.48
C LYS A 69 4.08 -17.10 -1.37
N GLU A 70 4.62 -16.17 -0.58
CA GLU A 70 5.99 -16.29 -0.11
C GLU A 70 6.11 -17.60 0.68
N ILE A 71 7.02 -18.46 0.23
CA ILE A 71 7.39 -19.65 0.98
C ILE A 71 8.03 -19.16 2.28
N GLY A 72 7.39 -19.43 3.42
CA GLY A 72 7.89 -19.08 4.74
C GLY A 72 7.39 -17.76 5.35
N TYR A 73 6.48 -17.01 4.69
CA TYR A 73 5.87 -15.83 5.33
C TYR A 73 4.57 -16.20 6.06
N GLU A 74 4.59 -16.08 7.39
CA GLU A 74 3.39 -16.09 8.22
C GLU A 74 2.95 -14.65 8.53
N PRO A 75 1.69 -14.27 8.26
CA PRO A 75 1.16 -12.98 8.67
C PRO A 75 1.28 -12.83 10.19
N LYS A 76 1.88 -11.73 10.66
CA LYS A 76 1.95 -11.42 12.09
C LYS A 76 0.53 -11.20 12.61
N SER A 77 0.04 -12.10 13.44
CA SER A 77 -1.30 -12.02 14.05
C SER A 77 -1.38 -11.05 15.23
N ASN A 78 -0.24 -10.60 15.75
CA ASN A 78 -0.15 -9.72 16.92
C ASN A 78 -0.19 -8.22 16.59
N GLY A 79 -0.29 -7.86 15.30
CA GLY A 79 -0.31 -6.47 14.84
C GLY A 79 0.98 -5.67 15.11
N ASN A 80 2.07 -6.32 15.55
CA ASN A 80 3.30 -5.61 15.88
C ASN A 80 4.07 -5.23 14.60
N ILE A 81 4.35 -3.94 14.46
CA ILE A 81 5.09 -3.38 13.32
C ILE A 81 6.58 -3.36 13.66
N ASP A 82 7.38 -4.03 12.85
CA ASP A 82 8.83 -3.91 12.91
C ASP A 82 9.28 -2.66 12.15
N TYR A 83 9.45 -1.55 12.87
CA TYR A 83 9.83 -0.27 12.27
C TYR A 83 11.17 -0.30 11.53
N HIS A 84 12.11 -1.17 11.92
CA HIS A 84 13.39 -1.31 11.22
C HIS A 84 13.18 -1.95 9.84
N ASN A 85 12.42 -3.05 9.79
CA ASN A 85 12.10 -3.72 8.54
C ASN A 85 11.13 -2.92 7.66
N LEU A 86 10.27 -2.09 8.27
CA LEU A 86 9.39 -1.16 7.57
C LEU A 86 10.19 -0.01 6.94
N ALA A 87 11.10 0.61 7.69
CA ALA A 87 11.95 1.69 7.17
C ALA A 87 12.82 1.23 5.98
N ASN A 88 13.26 -0.03 6.01
CA ASN A 88 13.98 -0.64 4.90
C ASN A 88 13.08 -1.02 3.70
N GLY A 89 11.76 -0.98 3.88
CA GLY A 89 10.78 -1.31 2.84
C GLY A 89 10.73 -2.80 2.51
N THR A 90 10.91 -3.66 3.52
CA THR A 90 10.82 -5.11 3.31
C THR A 90 9.39 -5.49 2.90
N PRO A 91 9.21 -6.38 1.89
CA PRO A 91 7.87 -6.73 1.40
C PRO A 91 6.94 -7.30 2.48
N ALA A 92 7.51 -8.09 3.40
CA ALA A 92 6.81 -8.68 4.55
C ALA A 92 6.19 -7.61 5.44
N GLU A 93 6.98 -6.62 5.86
CA GLU A 93 6.52 -5.60 6.82
C GLU A 93 5.60 -4.58 6.16
N VAL A 94 5.87 -4.19 4.91
CA VAL A 94 4.98 -3.32 4.14
C VAL A 94 3.61 -3.98 3.95
N ARG A 95 3.57 -5.29 3.69
CA ARG A 95 2.32 -6.06 3.61
C ARG A 95 1.60 -6.11 4.95
N ASN A 96 2.34 -6.31 6.05
CA ASN A 96 1.78 -6.33 7.39
C ASN A 96 1.11 -5.01 7.74
N LEU A 97 1.80 -3.89 7.50
CA LEU A 97 1.25 -2.54 7.68
C LEU A 97 0.02 -2.30 6.81
N PHE A 98 0.07 -2.64 5.51
CA PHE A 98 -1.08 -2.48 4.62
C PHE A 98 -2.28 -3.32 5.08
N THR A 99 -2.02 -4.51 5.59
CA THR A 99 -3.06 -5.39 6.13
C THR A 99 -3.72 -4.74 7.35
N LEU A 100 -2.93 -4.19 8.27
CA LEU A 100 -3.43 -3.44 9.42
C LEU A 100 -4.25 -2.23 8.97
N VAL A 101 -3.73 -1.39 8.07
CA VAL A 101 -4.47 -0.22 7.57
C VAL A 101 -5.80 -0.64 6.93
N VAL A 102 -5.83 -1.66 6.08
CA VAL A 102 -7.07 -2.13 5.44
C VAL A 102 -8.06 -2.66 6.47
N PHE A 103 -7.61 -3.45 7.44
CA PHE A 103 -8.50 -3.94 8.50
C PHE A 103 -8.95 -2.81 9.42
N ASP A 104 -8.09 -1.89 9.83
CA ASP A 104 -8.45 -0.80 10.74
C ASP A 104 -9.35 0.26 10.07
N THR A 105 -9.23 0.47 8.76
CA THR A 105 -9.96 1.54 8.04
C THR A 105 -11.15 1.05 7.24
N ILE A 106 -11.04 -0.08 6.54
CA ILE A 106 -12.08 -0.57 5.61
C ILE A 106 -12.92 -1.68 6.25
N TYR A 107 -12.33 -2.46 7.16
CA TYR A 107 -12.98 -3.59 7.84
C TYR A 107 -12.77 -3.57 9.35
N PRO A 108 -13.07 -2.46 10.05
CA PRO A 108 -12.70 -2.28 11.44
C PRO A 108 -13.21 -3.46 12.29
N PRO A 109 -12.38 -4.02 13.19
CA PRO A 109 -12.84 -5.06 14.10
C PRO A 109 -13.92 -4.46 15.00
N ASN A 110 -15.19 -4.79 14.73
CA ASN A 110 -16.40 -4.44 15.46
C ASN A 110 -16.20 -3.53 16.70
N LEU A 111 -16.54 -2.24 16.55
CA LEU A 111 -16.66 -1.27 17.66
C LEU A 111 -17.92 -1.46 18.52
N GLU A 112 -18.51 -2.66 18.54
CA GLU A 112 -19.67 -2.96 19.37
C GLU A 112 -19.34 -4.09 20.35
N LYS A 113 -18.91 -3.68 21.55
CA LYS A 113 -19.44 -4.12 22.85
C LYS A 113 -18.64 -3.47 24.00
N GLU A 114 -18.80 -2.17 24.17
CA GLU A 114 -19.00 -1.64 25.53
C GLU A 114 -20.52 -1.55 25.73
N ASP A 115 -21.12 -2.71 25.97
CA ASP A 115 -22.34 -2.74 26.75
C ASP A 115 -21.84 -2.72 28.20
N ASP A 116 -21.76 -1.51 28.77
CA ASP A 116 -21.51 -1.28 30.19
C ASP A 116 -22.70 -1.84 30.98
N SER A 117 -22.73 -3.16 31.02
CA SER A 117 -23.42 -3.97 32.00
C SER A 117 -22.57 -3.99 33.28
N SER A 118 -22.36 -2.80 33.85
CA SER A 118 -22.24 -2.64 35.29
C SER A 118 -23.66 -2.76 35.86
N ARG A 119 -24.18 -3.99 36.01
CA ARG A 119 -24.13 -4.76 37.27
C ARG A 119 -24.49 -3.91 38.50
N ARG A 120 -25.78 -4.04 38.84
CA ARG A 120 -26.38 -4.08 40.19
C ARG A 120 -26.44 -2.78 41.00
#